data_AF-A0A0C1XYF7-F1
#
_entry.id   AF-A0A0C1XYF7-F1
#
_cell.length_a   1.000
_cell.length_b   1.000
_cell.length_c   1.000
_cell.angle_alpha   90.00
_cell.angle_beta   90.00
_cell.angle_gamma   90.00
#
_symmetry.space_group_name_H-M   'P 1'
#
loop_
_entity.id
_entity.type
_entity.pdbx_description
1 polymer ?
#
loop_
_entity_poly.entity_id
_entity_poly.type
_entity_poly.pdbx_seq_one_letter_code
_entity_poly.pdbx_strand_id
1 'polypeptide(L)'
;MRIQVGRGGPFEWRRWIGARTASPWWRGAAAVVAGALPALAFPAPSLWWFGYGALVPWMLLVRSAPTGRRAALDGWLGGLGFMVAVHHWLIPSLHVFTVVLAGLLGLLWAPWGWLVRATLGGAPSAGR
;
A
#
# COMPACT_ATOMS: atom_id res chain seq x y z
N MET A 1 -34.77 29.82 15.27
CA MET A 1 -33.39 29.63 14.76
C MET A 1 -32.92 28.24 15.18
N ARG A 2 -33.02 27.24 14.30
CA ARG A 2 -32.78 25.83 14.62
C ARG A 2 -31.35 25.50 14.18
N ILE A 3 -30.42 25.38 15.13
CA ILE A 3 -29.03 25.00 14.83
C ILE A 3 -29.06 23.54 14.36
N GLN A 4 -28.80 23.34 13.08
CA GLN A 4 -28.60 22.02 12.49
C GLN A 4 -27.21 21.54 12.90
N VAL A 5 -27.14 20.87 14.06
CA VAL A 5 -25.94 20.14 14.47
C VAL A 5 -25.81 18.94 13.51
N GLY A 6 -24.92 19.09 12.52
CA GLY A 6 -24.57 18.04 11.57
C GLY A 6 -24.10 16.80 12.33
N ARG A 7 -24.97 15.80 12.38
CA ARG A 7 -24.73 14.51 13.03
C ARG A 7 -23.84 13.71 12.08
N GLY A 8 -22.52 13.85 12.23
CA GLY A 8 -21.52 13.07 11.52
C GLY A 8 -21.70 11.59 11.84
N GLY A 9 -22.48 10.90 11.02
CA GLY A 9 -22.86 9.52 11.24
C GLY A 9 -21.71 8.59 10.90
N PRO A 10 -21.68 7.37 11.49
CA PRO A 10 -20.69 6.38 11.19
C PRO A 10 -20.47 6.19 9.67
N PHE A 11 -21.48 6.26 8.83
CA PHE A 11 -21.28 6.01 7.40
C PHE A 11 -20.42 7.05 6.63
N GLU A 12 -20.16 8.24 7.18
CA GLU A 12 -19.34 9.25 6.49
C GLU A 12 -17.87 8.87 6.37
N TRP A 13 -17.21 8.38 7.42
CA TRP A 13 -15.79 8.02 7.33
C TRP A 13 -15.53 6.90 6.31
N ARG A 14 -16.48 5.98 6.11
CA ARG A 14 -16.41 4.90 5.10
C ARG A 14 -16.50 5.48 3.69
N ARG A 15 -17.34 6.51 3.51
CA ARG A 15 -17.52 7.22 2.25
C ARG A 15 -16.28 8.03 1.87
N TRP A 16 -15.67 8.73 2.83
CA TRP A 16 -14.42 9.47 2.62
C TRP A 16 -13.22 8.56 2.32
N ILE A 17 -13.09 7.42 3.00
CA ILE A 17 -12.05 6.42 2.70
C ILE A 17 -12.28 5.81 1.30
N GLY A 18 -13.53 5.43 1.00
CA GLY A 18 -13.91 4.87 -0.30
C GLY A 18 -13.63 5.84 -1.48
N ALA A 19 -13.98 7.12 -1.31
CA ALA A 19 -13.74 8.15 -2.31
C ALA A 19 -12.24 8.38 -2.58
N ARG A 20 -11.38 8.35 -1.54
CA ARG A 20 -9.92 8.47 -1.71
C ARG A 20 -9.31 7.26 -2.42
N THR A 21 -9.83 6.06 -2.19
CA THR A 21 -9.38 4.85 -2.91
C THR A 21 -9.93 4.74 -4.33
N ALA A 22 -10.98 5.49 -4.68
CA ALA A 22 -11.53 5.53 -6.03
C ALA A 22 -10.61 6.29 -7.01
N SER A 23 -9.83 7.26 -6.51
CA SER A 23 -8.83 7.95 -7.34
C SER A 23 -7.59 7.07 -7.56
N PRO A 24 -7.23 6.76 -8.82
CA PRO A 24 -6.07 5.93 -9.13
C PRO A 24 -4.75 6.47 -8.57
N TRP A 25 -4.61 7.80 -8.52
CA TRP A 25 -3.41 8.51 -8.06
C TRP A 25 -3.24 8.43 -6.54
N TRP A 26 -4.30 8.71 -5.77
CA TRP A 26 -4.27 8.59 -4.32
C TRP A 26 -4.03 7.16 -3.86
N ARG A 27 -4.63 6.20 -4.56
CA ARG A 27 -4.37 4.78 -4.32
C ARG A 27 -2.92 4.40 -4.62
N GLY A 28 -2.33 4.95 -5.68
CA GLY A 28 -0.92 4.75 -5.99
C GLY A 28 0.01 5.31 -4.92
N ALA A 29 -0.23 6.55 -4.46
CA ALA A 29 0.51 7.15 -3.36
C ALA A 29 0.36 6.35 -2.06
N ALA A 30 -0.85 5.88 -1.75
CA ALA A 30 -1.10 5.01 -0.61
C ALA A 30 -0.34 3.68 -0.72
N ALA A 31 -0.22 3.10 -1.92
CA ALA A 31 0.57 1.88 -2.14
C ALA A 31 2.06 2.11 -1.84
N VAL A 32 2.63 3.21 -2.36
CA VAL A 32 4.04 3.59 -2.11
C VAL A 32 4.28 3.79 -0.61
N VAL A 33 3.44 4.56 0.07
CA VAL A 33 3.59 4.83 1.51
C VAL A 33 3.42 3.56 2.34
N ALA A 34 2.38 2.76 2.06
CA ALA A 34 2.15 1.51 2.78
C ALA A 34 3.28 0.49 2.56
N GLY A 35 3.83 0.42 1.34
CA GLY A 35 4.99 -0.41 1.01
C GLY A 35 6.30 0.06 1.66
N ALA A 36 6.43 1.35 2.00
CA ALA A 36 7.61 1.85 2.71
C ALA A 36 7.64 1.47 4.21
N LEU A 37 6.47 1.21 4.83
CA LEU A 37 6.35 0.93 6.26
C LEU A 37 7.24 -0.21 6.79
N PRO A 38 7.38 -1.36 6.10
CA PRO A 38 8.29 -2.44 6.52
C PRO A 38 9.74 -2.01 6.66
N ALA A 39 10.20 -0.96 5.97
CA ALA A 39 11.59 -0.49 6.08
C ALA A 39 11.94 -0.02 7.51
N LEU A 40 10.95 0.42 8.30
CA LEU A 40 11.15 0.85 9.68
C LEU A 40 11.62 -0.28 10.62
N ALA A 41 11.42 -1.54 10.22
CA ALA A 41 11.88 -2.70 10.97
C ALA A 41 13.41 -2.95 10.84
N PHE A 42 14.09 -2.29 9.88
CA PHE A 42 15.47 -2.59 9.52
C PHE A 42 16.34 -1.32 9.41
N PRO A 43 17.68 -1.48 9.51
CA PRO A 43 18.39 -1.65 10.78
C PRO A 43 18.25 -0.47 11.75
N ALA A 44 17.96 0.75 11.28
CA ALA A 44 17.53 1.88 12.09
C ALA A 44 16.27 2.46 11.43
N PRO A 45 15.13 2.59 12.14
CA PRO A 45 14.98 2.68 13.60
C PRO A 45 14.85 1.34 14.36
N SER A 46 15.06 0.18 13.73
CA SER A 46 14.99 -1.15 14.38
C SER A 46 13.65 -1.48 15.07
N LEU A 47 12.54 -0.98 14.54
CA LEU A 47 11.19 -1.26 15.07
C LEU A 47 10.74 -2.66 14.67
N TRP A 48 11.49 -3.70 15.05
CA TRP A 48 11.26 -5.08 14.64
C TRP A 48 9.85 -5.58 15.01
N TRP A 49 9.31 -5.13 16.15
CA TRP A 49 7.95 -5.45 16.59
C TRP A 49 6.88 -4.88 15.65
N PHE A 50 7.18 -3.79 14.95
CA PHE A 50 6.28 -3.22 13.95
C PHE A 50 6.21 -4.09 12.69
N GLY A 51 7.26 -4.88 12.41
CA GLY A 51 7.31 -5.79 11.27
C GLY A 51 6.14 -6.76 11.19
N TYR A 52 5.60 -7.20 12.33
CA TYR A 52 4.42 -8.07 12.39
C TYR A 52 3.17 -7.44 11.75
N GLY A 53 3.02 -6.11 11.83
CA GLY A 53 1.86 -5.38 11.33
C GLY A 53 2.13 -4.49 10.12
N ALA A 54 3.39 -4.18 9.82
CA ALA A 54 3.78 -3.19 8.81
C ALA A 54 3.27 -3.52 7.41
N LEU A 55 3.15 -4.81 7.09
CA LEU A 55 2.69 -5.28 5.78
C LEU A 55 1.16 -5.22 5.63
N VAL A 56 0.42 -5.19 6.73
CA VAL A 56 -1.05 -5.21 6.76
C VAL A 56 -1.67 -4.09 5.92
N PRO A 57 -1.34 -2.79 6.10
CA PRO A 57 -1.96 -1.73 5.30
C PRO A 57 -1.76 -1.92 3.79
N TRP A 58 -0.59 -2.43 3.38
CA TRP A 58 -0.30 -2.69 1.98
C TRP A 58 -1.11 -3.88 1.44
N MET A 59 -1.19 -4.98 2.20
CA MET A 59 -2.02 -6.14 1.83
C MET A 59 -3.51 -5.78 1.76
N LEU A 60 -4.01 -4.97 2.69
CA LEU A 60 -5.39 -4.48 2.69
C LEU A 60 -5.69 -3.63 1.45
N LEU A 61 -4.73 -2.82 1.01
CA LEU A 61 -4.84 -2.07 -0.23
C LEU A 61 -4.90 -3.02 -1.41
N VAL A 62 -3.92 -3.90 -1.58
CA VAL A 62 -3.81 -4.83 -2.72
C VAL A 62 -5.04 -5.75 -2.83
N ARG A 63 -5.51 -6.33 -1.73
CA ARG A 63 -6.68 -7.23 -1.74
C ARG A 63 -7.97 -6.54 -2.20
N SER A 64 -8.08 -5.23 -1.98
CA SER A 64 -9.24 -4.42 -2.39
C SER A 64 -9.19 -3.99 -3.87
N ALA A 65 -8.14 -4.38 -4.61
CA ALA A 65 -7.99 -3.96 -6.00
C ALA A 65 -9.12 -4.51 -6.88
N PRO A 66 -9.72 -3.68 -7.76
CA PRO A 66 -10.82 -4.10 -8.62
C PRO A 66 -10.40 -5.20 -9.59
N THR A 67 -9.15 -5.19 -10.08
CA THR A 67 -8.63 -6.16 -11.06
C THR A 67 -7.29 -6.74 -10.64
N GLY A 68 -6.94 -7.91 -11.19
CA GLY A 68 -5.63 -8.54 -10.99
C GLY A 68 -4.47 -7.65 -11.47
N ARG A 69 -4.63 -6.99 -12.62
CA ARG A 69 -3.66 -6.01 -13.12
C ARG A 69 -3.48 -4.85 -12.15
N ARG A 70 -4.57 -4.35 -11.54
CA ARG A 70 -4.46 -3.28 -10.55
C ARG A 70 -3.76 -3.75 -9.28
N ALA A 71 -4.02 -4.97 -8.82
CA ALA A 71 -3.29 -5.56 -7.69
C ALA A 71 -1.79 -5.72 -7.99
N ALA A 72 -1.44 -6.13 -9.20
CA ALA A 72 -0.04 -6.20 -9.63
C ALA A 72 0.63 -4.81 -9.65
N LEU A 73 -0.09 -3.77 -10.10
CA LEU A 73 0.40 -2.39 -10.04
C LEU A 73 0.54 -1.88 -8.60
N ASP A 74 -0.43 -2.15 -7.72
CA ASP A 74 -0.35 -1.76 -6.31
C ASP A 74 0.77 -2.53 -5.57
N GLY A 75 1.04 -3.78 -5.96
CA GLY A 75 2.21 -4.55 -5.53
C GLY A 75 3.52 -3.98 -6.07
N TRP A 76 3.58 -3.59 -7.33
CA TRP A 76 4.77 -2.92 -7.87
C TRP A 76 5.06 -1.58 -7.18
N LEU A 77 4.04 -0.73 -7.01
CA LEU A 77 4.18 0.58 -6.39
C LEU A 77 4.58 0.50 -4.91
N GLY A 78 4.03 -0.46 -4.16
CA GLY A 78 4.48 -0.68 -2.79
C GLY A 78 5.89 -1.26 -2.72
N GLY A 79 6.27 -2.15 -3.65
CA GLY A 79 7.65 -2.63 -3.78
C GLY A 79 8.62 -1.49 -4.10
N LEU A 80 8.23 -0.55 -4.95
CA LEU A 80 8.99 0.66 -5.22
C LEU A 80 9.17 1.50 -3.95
N GLY A 81 8.10 1.74 -3.18
CA GLY A 81 8.17 2.46 -1.91
C GLY A 81 9.12 1.78 -0.90
N PHE A 82 9.02 0.46 -0.77
CA PHE A 82 9.92 -0.35 0.05
C PHE A 82 11.38 -0.21 -0.40
N MET A 83 11.65 -0.39 -1.69
CA MET A 83 13.00 -0.36 -2.23
C MET A 83 13.64 1.01 -2.11
N VAL A 84 12.89 2.09 -2.40
CA VAL A 84 13.37 3.45 -2.16
C VAL A 84 13.68 3.66 -0.68
N ALA A 85 12.79 3.25 0.23
CA ALA A 85 13.02 3.41 1.67
C ALA A 85 14.26 2.66 2.16
N VAL A 86 14.50 1.43 1.70
CA VAL A 86 15.67 0.63 2.11
C VAL A 86 16.96 1.07 1.43
N HIS A 87 16.89 1.65 0.23
CA HIS A 87 18.06 1.99 -0.60
C HIS A 87 18.28 3.50 -0.76
N HIS A 88 17.58 4.37 -0.02
CA HIS A 88 17.75 5.83 -0.12
C HIS A 88 19.18 6.28 0.17
N TRP A 89 19.94 5.51 0.95
CA TRP A 89 21.36 5.77 1.22
C TRP A 89 22.26 5.67 -0.02
N LEU A 90 21.78 5.06 -1.12
CA LEU A 90 22.48 5.02 -2.41
C LEU A 90 22.32 6.31 -3.22
N ILE A 91 21.42 7.22 -2.84
CA ILE A 91 21.15 8.47 -3.59
C ILE A 91 22.42 9.29 -3.84
N PRO A 92 23.36 9.47 -2.88
CA PRO A 92 24.60 10.20 -3.11
C PRO A 92 25.52 9.58 -4.17
N SER A 93 25.41 8.27 -4.41
CA SER A 93 26.25 7.54 -5.38
C SER A 93 25.55 7.34 -6.71
N LEU A 94 24.32 6.81 -6.69
CA LEU A 94 23.56 6.41 -7.86
C LEU A 94 22.60 7.50 -8.36
N HIS A 95 22.32 8.53 -7.56
CA HIS A 95 21.41 9.62 -7.91
C HIS A 95 20.07 9.07 -8.45
N VAL A 96 19.69 9.49 -9.67
CA VAL A 96 18.47 9.06 -10.37
C VAL A 96 18.42 7.55 -10.62
N PHE A 97 19.57 6.87 -10.74
CA PHE A 97 19.61 5.42 -10.94
C PHE A 97 19.07 4.65 -9.73
N THR A 98 19.05 5.25 -8.53
CA THR A 98 18.40 4.67 -7.34
C THR A 98 16.92 4.43 -7.59
N VAL A 99 16.24 5.39 -8.23
CA VAL A 99 14.80 5.30 -8.53
C VAL A 99 14.56 4.23 -9.60
N VAL A 100 15.43 4.14 -10.60
CA VAL A 100 15.37 3.11 -11.64
C VAL A 100 15.56 1.72 -11.02
N LEU A 101 16.60 1.53 -10.21
CA LEU A 101 16.88 0.30 -9.49
C LEU A 101 15.71 -0.10 -8.59
N ALA A 102 15.18 0.84 -7.81
CA ALA A 102 14.03 0.60 -6.94
C ALA A 102 12.77 0.23 -7.73
N GLY A 103 12.55 0.85 -8.89
CA GLY A 103 11.45 0.49 -9.79
C GLY A 103 11.59 -0.93 -10.34
N LEU A 104 12.80 -1.33 -10.74
CA LEU A 104 13.11 -2.66 -11.26
C LEU A 104 12.99 -3.75 -10.17
N LEU A 105 13.63 -3.54 -9.02
CA LEU A 105 13.53 -4.47 -7.89
C LEU A 105 12.11 -4.52 -7.34
N GLY A 106 11.44 -3.37 -7.24
CA GLY A 106 10.04 -3.29 -6.84
C GLY A 106 9.11 -4.03 -7.81
N LEU A 107 9.46 -4.15 -9.09
CA LEU A 107 8.65 -4.87 -10.09
C LEU A 107 8.49 -6.36 -9.72
N LEU A 108 9.45 -6.92 -8.99
CA LEU A 108 9.37 -8.29 -8.47
C LEU A 108 8.20 -8.49 -7.49
N TRP A 109 7.63 -7.42 -6.93
CA TRP A 109 6.43 -7.49 -6.09
C TRP A 109 5.12 -7.47 -6.87
N ALA A 110 5.13 -7.25 -8.20
CA ALA A 110 3.90 -7.28 -9.00
C ALA A 110 3.20 -8.66 -8.97
N PRO A 111 3.90 -9.81 -9.13
CA PRO A 111 3.29 -11.13 -8.99
C PRO A 111 2.77 -11.38 -7.57
N TRP A 112 3.49 -10.93 -6.54
CA TRP A 112 3.04 -11.01 -5.15
C TRP A 112 1.74 -10.23 -4.94
N GLY A 113 1.64 -9.02 -5.49
CA GLY A 113 0.41 -8.23 -5.42
C GLY A 113 -0.77 -8.94 -6.06
N TRP A 114 -0.56 -9.54 -7.25
CA TRP A 114 -1.57 -10.38 -7.89
C TRP A 114 -1.99 -11.56 -7.00
N LEU A 115 -1.04 -12.28 -6.40
CA LEU A 115 -1.28 -13.41 -5.49
C LEU A 115 -2.09 -13.02 -4.26
N VAL A 116 -1.77 -11.88 -3.63
CA VAL A 116 -2.52 -11.35 -2.48
C VAL A 116 -3.98 -11.12 -2.84
N ARG A 117 -4.26 -10.53 -4.00
CA ARG A 117 -5.66 -10.36 -4.46
C ARG A 117 -6.32 -11.70 -4.77
N ALA A 118 -5.59 -12.62 -5.39
CA ALA A 118 -6.12 -13.93 -5.77
C ALA A 118 -6.50 -14.79 -4.55
N THR A 119 -5.74 -14.68 -3.46
CA THR A 119 -5.91 -15.53 -2.26
C THR A 119 -6.70 -14.85 -1.13
N LEU A 120 -6.60 -13.53 -0.99
CA LEU A 120 -7.23 -12.77 0.10
C LEU A 120 -8.34 -11.80 -0.37
N GLY A 121 -8.61 -11.77 -1.68
CA GLY A 121 -9.68 -10.97 -2.28
C GLY A 121 -11.01 -11.70 -2.35
N GLY A 122 -12.09 -10.94 -2.54
CA GLY A 122 -13.46 -11.46 -2.60
C GLY A 122 -14.16 -11.49 -1.23
N ALA A 123 -15.47 -11.69 -1.25
CA ALA A 123 -16.23 -11.99 -0.05
C ALA A 123 -16.04 -13.48 0.30
N PRO A 124 -15.86 -13.85 1.57
CA PRO A 124 -15.90 -15.25 1.97
C PRO A 124 -17.20 -15.87 1.42
N SER A 125 -17.12 -16.98 0.68
CA SER A 125 -18.33 -17.73 0.37
C SER A 125 -18.95 -18.11 1.71
N ALA A 126 -20.24 -17.78 1.93
CA ALA A 126 -20.97 -18.29 3.08
C ALA A 126 -20.72 -19.80 3.13
N GLY A 127 -20.01 -20.24 4.16
CA GLY A 127 -19.49 -21.60 4.24
C GLY A 127 -20.64 -22.59 4.07
N ARG A 128 -20.38 -23.66 3.31
CA ARG A 128 -21.19 -24.87 3.37
C ARG A 128 -20.85 -25.64 4.63
#